data_AF-A0AA43RMW7-F1
#
_entry.id   AF-A0AA43RMW7-F1
#
_cell.length_a   1.000
_cell.length_b   1.000
_cell.length_c   1.000
_cell.angle_alpha   90.00
_cell.angle_beta   90.00
_cell.angle_gamma   90.00
#
_symmetry.space_group_name_H-M   'P 1'
#
loop_
_entity.id
_entity.type
_entity.pdbx_description
1 polymer ?
#
loop_
_entity_poly.entity_id
_entity_poly.type
_entity_poly.pdbx_seq_one_letter_code
_entity_poly.pdbx_strand_id
1 'polypeptide(L)'
;MTLSRLEQLAQKKLLPAELMDITDRFGHLLETYSNVPGNEGIYGIYKRNTNKLDVLFPLKEHPVHGITGLHALESYDDAGYVRRYTYSWKIIIPKMGVSLHHISAWGNDPHDSPDTPEEFKIVTEPHHHHHIPGDRKRRKENWDVHTLEEAFAFVAPYILSGAEYKGC
;
A
#
# COMPACT_ATOMS: atom_id res chain seq x y z
N MET A 1 33.31 -0.32 7.10
CA MET A 1 32.43 0.85 7.31
C MET A 1 31.01 0.40 7.01
N THR A 2 30.06 0.75 7.86
CA THR A 2 28.64 0.39 7.67
C THR A 2 28.01 1.44 6.77
N LEU A 3 27.25 1.02 5.75
CA LEU A 3 26.49 1.94 4.89
C LEU A 3 25.49 2.74 5.75
N SER A 4 25.29 4.01 5.41
CA SER A 4 24.21 4.83 5.97
C SER A 4 22.84 4.25 5.61
N ARG A 5 21.79 4.61 6.36
CA ARG A 5 20.42 4.15 6.08
C ARG A 5 19.94 4.56 4.68
N LEU A 6 20.38 5.73 4.19
CA LEU A 6 20.06 6.20 2.85
C LEU A 6 20.73 5.36 1.76
N GLU A 7 22.02 5.02 1.94
CA GLU A 7 22.73 4.14 1.01
C GLU A 7 22.15 2.73 1.00
N GLN A 8 21.74 2.22 2.17
CA GLN A 8 21.04 0.93 2.27
C GLN A 8 19.70 0.97 1.52
N LEU A 9 18.94 2.05 1.67
CA LEU A 9 17.67 2.23 0.97
C LEU A 9 17.86 2.28 -0.55
N ALA A 10 18.83 3.07 -1.02
CA ALA A 10 19.15 3.20 -2.45
C ALA A 10 19.61 1.88 -3.08
N GLN A 11 20.18 0.96 -2.30
CA GLN A 11 20.63 -0.35 -2.76
C GLN A 11 19.60 -1.46 -2.53
N LYS A 12 18.46 -1.17 -1.88
CA LYS A 12 17.44 -2.19 -1.54
C LYS A 12 16.83 -2.73 -2.83
N LYS A 13 17.06 -4.02 -3.11
CA LYS A 13 16.34 -4.76 -4.14
C LYS A 13 15.05 -5.31 -3.56
N LEU A 14 13.94 -5.04 -4.24
CA LEU A 14 12.61 -5.46 -3.82
C LEU A 14 12.17 -6.66 -4.67
N LEU A 15 11.74 -7.74 -4.02
CA LEU A 15 11.21 -8.92 -4.69
C LEU A 15 9.70 -8.76 -4.93
N PRO A 16 9.14 -9.37 -5.99
CA PRO A 16 7.70 -9.41 -6.21
C PRO A 16 6.94 -9.99 -5.01
N ALA A 17 5.70 -9.55 -4.82
CA ALA A 17 4.88 -10.12 -3.76
C ALA A 17 4.51 -11.61 -4.01
N GLU A 18 4.74 -12.43 -2.98
CA GLU A 18 4.31 -13.82 -2.92
C GLU A 18 2.91 -13.91 -2.32
N LEU A 19 1.89 -13.97 -3.19
CA LEU A 19 0.49 -13.86 -2.78
C LEU A 19 0.01 -15.01 -1.90
N MET A 20 0.59 -16.20 -2.07
CA MET A 20 0.31 -17.35 -1.19
C MET A 20 0.79 -17.06 0.23
N ASP A 21 2.05 -16.65 0.40
CA ASP A 21 2.61 -16.28 1.70
C ASP A 21 1.84 -15.12 2.37
N ILE A 22 1.45 -14.12 1.58
CA ILE A 22 0.61 -13.00 2.06
C ILE A 22 -0.73 -13.53 2.56
N THR A 23 -1.38 -14.43 1.81
CA THR A 23 -2.68 -14.99 2.17
C THR A 23 -2.56 -15.89 3.41
N ASP A 24 -1.51 -16.68 3.51
CA ASP A 24 -1.29 -17.56 4.66
C ASP A 24 -1.06 -16.76 5.95
N ARG A 25 -0.34 -15.64 5.87
CA ARG A 25 -0.01 -14.80 7.03
C ARG A 25 -1.12 -13.84 7.40
N PHE A 26 -1.75 -13.20 6.42
CA PHE A 26 -2.71 -12.11 6.63
C PHE A 26 -4.14 -12.45 6.22
N GLY A 27 -4.41 -13.70 5.81
CA GLY A 27 -5.74 -14.16 5.41
C GLY A 27 -6.81 -13.94 6.49
N HIS A 28 -6.42 -13.97 7.76
CA HIS A 28 -7.28 -13.67 8.90
C HIS A 28 -7.78 -12.21 8.95
N LEU A 29 -7.21 -11.30 8.14
CA LEU A 29 -7.65 -9.91 7.98
C LEU A 29 -8.61 -9.73 6.80
N LEU A 30 -8.72 -10.73 5.91
CA LEU A 30 -9.46 -10.63 4.66
C LEU A 30 -10.93 -11.04 4.87
N GLU A 31 -11.80 -10.51 4.02
CA GLU A 31 -13.21 -10.90 3.96
C GLU A 31 -13.76 -10.75 2.54
N THR A 32 -14.64 -11.65 2.12
CA THR A 32 -15.28 -11.60 0.80
C THR A 32 -16.64 -10.93 0.89
N TYR A 33 -16.92 -9.97 0.02
CA TYR A 33 -18.15 -9.17 0.05
C TYR A 33 -18.89 -9.23 -1.27
N SER A 34 -20.12 -9.72 -1.30
CA SER A 34 -20.93 -9.94 -2.52
C SER A 34 -21.04 -8.74 -3.47
N ASN A 35 -20.90 -7.53 -2.93
CA ASN A 35 -21.03 -6.25 -3.60
C ASN A 35 -19.69 -5.61 -4.02
N VAL A 36 -18.56 -6.29 -3.81
CA VAL A 36 -17.25 -5.88 -4.36
C VAL A 36 -17.05 -6.58 -5.72
N PRO A 37 -16.80 -5.83 -6.82
CA PRO A 37 -16.53 -6.42 -8.14
C PRO A 37 -15.37 -7.42 -8.10
N GLY A 38 -15.32 -8.39 -9.03
CA GLY A 38 -14.22 -9.38 -9.17
C GLY A 38 -14.25 -10.56 -8.18
N ASN A 39 -15.41 -10.79 -7.57
CA ASN A 39 -15.65 -11.62 -6.40
C ASN A 39 -15.62 -13.14 -6.57
N GLU A 40 -14.91 -13.66 -7.58
CA GLU A 40 -14.79 -15.11 -7.78
C GLU A 40 -13.77 -15.76 -6.82
N GLY A 41 -13.20 -15.00 -5.87
CA GLY A 41 -12.26 -15.48 -4.87
C GLY A 41 -12.01 -14.48 -3.73
N ILE A 42 -10.89 -14.65 -3.01
CA ILE A 42 -10.48 -13.79 -1.88
C ILE A 42 -9.97 -12.39 -2.30
N TYR A 43 -9.92 -12.11 -3.60
CA TYR A 43 -9.46 -10.85 -4.17
C TYR A 43 -10.64 -10.14 -4.85
N GLY A 44 -10.75 -8.82 -4.67
CA GLY A 44 -11.73 -8.01 -5.41
C GLY A 44 -11.23 -7.60 -6.81
N ILE A 45 -9.92 -7.45 -6.99
CA ILE A 45 -9.31 -7.23 -8.30
C ILE A 45 -8.09 -8.12 -8.34
N TYR A 46 -7.88 -8.82 -9.45
CA TYR A 46 -6.67 -9.62 -9.63
C TYR A 46 -6.22 -9.64 -11.09
N LYS A 47 -5.00 -9.17 -11.32
CA LYS A 47 -4.28 -9.27 -12.58
C LYS A 47 -2.80 -9.41 -12.30
N ARG A 48 -2.21 -10.55 -12.69
CA ARG A 48 -0.76 -10.78 -12.64
C ARG A 48 -0.27 -11.20 -14.02
N ASN A 49 0.86 -10.64 -14.44
CA ASN A 49 1.61 -11.12 -15.59
C ASN A 49 3.12 -10.95 -15.31
N THR A 50 3.95 -11.26 -16.29
CA THR A 50 5.42 -11.21 -16.15
C THR A 50 5.96 -9.83 -15.80
N ASN A 51 5.20 -8.76 -16.05
CA ASN A 51 5.68 -7.38 -15.94
C ASN A 51 4.97 -6.58 -14.85
N LYS A 52 3.85 -7.09 -14.30
CA LYS A 52 3.07 -6.38 -13.29
C LYS A 52 2.19 -7.27 -12.42
N LEU A 53 1.88 -6.73 -11.25
CA LEU A 53 0.82 -7.17 -10.35
C LEU A 53 -0.17 -6.02 -10.14
N ASP A 54 -1.46 -6.34 -10.13
CA ASP A 54 -2.56 -5.47 -9.74
C ASP A 54 -3.57 -6.32 -8.97
N VAL A 55 -3.62 -6.13 -7.64
CA VAL A 55 -4.46 -6.95 -6.76
C VAL A 55 -5.09 -6.10 -5.65
N LEU A 56 -6.40 -6.24 -5.48
CA LEU A 56 -7.13 -5.64 -4.36
C LEU A 56 -7.53 -6.73 -3.38
N PHE A 57 -7.07 -6.61 -2.14
CA PHE A 57 -7.44 -7.45 -1.02
C PHE A 57 -8.53 -6.73 -0.20
N PRO A 58 -9.80 -7.17 -0.26
CA PRO A 58 -10.81 -6.64 0.64
C PRO A 58 -10.49 -7.10 2.07
N LEU A 59 -10.49 -6.14 2.99
CA LEU A 59 -10.23 -6.34 4.41
C LEU A 59 -11.55 -6.39 5.17
N LYS A 60 -11.54 -7.02 6.35
CA LYS A 60 -12.67 -7.00 7.29
C LYS A 60 -13.20 -5.59 7.51
N GLU A 61 -14.50 -5.49 7.75
CA GLU A 61 -15.20 -4.23 7.90
C GLU A 61 -14.61 -3.44 9.08
N HIS A 62 -14.22 -2.20 8.81
CA HIS A 62 -13.68 -1.29 9.80
C HIS A 62 -14.83 -0.47 10.42
N PRO A 63 -14.95 -0.38 11.76
CA PRO A 63 -16.09 0.27 12.41
C PRO A 63 -16.20 1.77 12.11
N VAL A 64 -15.11 2.42 11.70
CA VAL A 64 -15.09 3.85 11.32
C VAL A 64 -15.21 4.05 9.81
N HIS A 65 -14.58 3.19 9.01
CA HIS A 65 -14.39 3.44 7.58
C HIS A 65 -15.34 2.64 6.67
N GLY A 66 -15.99 1.60 7.20
CA GLY A 66 -16.75 0.64 6.41
C GLY A 66 -15.85 -0.44 5.81
N ILE A 67 -16.18 -0.94 4.63
CA ILE A 67 -15.37 -1.95 3.94
C ILE A 67 -14.16 -1.27 3.31
N THR A 68 -12.97 -1.68 3.75
CA THR A 68 -11.70 -1.17 3.25
C THR A 68 -10.95 -2.26 2.48
N GLY A 69 -9.91 -1.88 1.75
CA GLY A 69 -9.04 -2.83 1.08
C GLY A 69 -7.62 -2.33 0.95
N LEU A 70 -6.68 -3.26 0.86
CA LEU A 70 -5.30 -2.98 0.49
C LEU A 70 -5.15 -3.27 -1.01
N HIS A 71 -4.88 -2.24 -1.80
CA HIS A 71 -4.64 -2.33 -3.24
C HIS A 71 -3.15 -2.29 -3.52
N ALA A 72 -2.61 -3.37 -4.06
CA ALA A 72 -1.22 -3.47 -4.48
C ALA A 72 -1.09 -3.35 -5.99
N LEU A 73 -0.19 -2.47 -6.42
CA LEU A 73 0.29 -2.35 -7.79
C LEU A 73 1.80 -2.53 -7.76
N GLU A 74 2.33 -3.42 -8.60
CA GLU A 74 3.77 -3.57 -8.80
C GLU A 74 4.07 -3.61 -10.30
N SER A 75 5.23 -3.09 -10.70
CA SER A 75 5.84 -3.36 -11.99
C SER A 75 7.27 -3.82 -11.85
N TYR A 76 7.70 -4.69 -12.75
CA TYR A 76 8.97 -5.40 -12.65
C TYR A 76 9.99 -4.90 -13.68
N ASP A 77 11.28 -4.96 -13.33
CA ASP A 77 12.37 -4.78 -14.28
C ASP A 77 12.70 -6.09 -15.04
N ASP A 78 13.63 -6.02 -15.99
CA ASP A 78 14.02 -7.17 -16.81
C ASP A 78 14.67 -8.32 -16.01
N ALA A 79 15.16 -8.02 -14.80
CA ALA A 79 15.72 -8.99 -13.87
C ALA A 79 14.66 -9.56 -12.90
N GLY A 80 13.40 -9.13 -13.02
CA GLY A 80 12.28 -9.60 -12.21
C GLY A 80 12.14 -8.92 -10.85
N TYR A 81 12.92 -7.88 -10.55
CA TYR A 81 12.78 -7.11 -9.31
C TYR A 81 11.67 -6.07 -9.44
N VAL A 82 11.06 -5.69 -8.31
CA VAL A 82 10.08 -4.60 -8.25
C VAL A 82 10.78 -3.30 -8.58
N ARG A 83 10.43 -2.72 -9.73
CA ARG A 83 10.88 -1.40 -10.18
C ARG A 83 9.98 -0.31 -9.61
N ARG A 84 8.67 -0.50 -9.67
CA ARG A 84 7.69 0.41 -9.08
C ARG A 84 6.68 -0.34 -8.24
N TYR A 85 6.27 0.24 -7.13
CA TYR A 85 5.17 -0.24 -6.33
C TYR A 85 4.26 0.89 -5.88
N THR A 86 3.01 0.53 -5.62
CA THR A 86 2.05 1.34 -4.88
C THR A 86 1.19 0.40 -4.05
N TYR A 87 1.21 0.57 -2.72
CA TYR A 87 0.34 -0.15 -1.81
C TYR A 87 -0.60 0.87 -1.17
N SER A 88 -1.90 0.78 -1.41
CA SER A 88 -2.89 1.77 -0.96
C SER A 88 -3.97 1.11 -0.12
N TRP A 89 -4.05 1.53 1.15
CA TRP A 89 -5.18 1.25 2.01
C TRP A 89 -6.29 2.28 1.76
N LYS A 90 -7.42 1.81 1.26
CA LYS A 90 -8.50 2.65 0.77
C LYS A 90 -9.88 2.11 1.14
N ILE A 91 -10.86 3.00 1.19
CA ILE A 91 -12.27 2.65 1.37
C ILE A 91 -12.82 2.10 0.05
N ILE A 92 -13.41 0.91 0.09
CA ILE A 92 -14.12 0.31 -1.05
C ILE A 92 -15.61 0.66 -0.95
N ILE A 93 -16.21 0.44 0.22
CA ILE A 93 -17.62 0.78 0.50
C ILE A 93 -17.65 1.60 1.78
N PRO A 94 -17.99 2.90 1.71
CA PRO A 94 -17.93 3.78 2.86
C PRO A 94 -19.04 3.46 3.86
N LYS A 95 -18.73 3.65 5.14
CA LYS A 95 -19.77 3.79 6.17
C LYS A 95 -20.58 5.07 5.94
N MET A 96 -21.84 5.07 6.33
CA MET A 96 -22.72 6.23 6.16
C MET A 96 -22.09 7.51 6.76
N GLY A 97 -22.05 8.58 5.97
CA GLY A 97 -21.46 9.86 6.37
C GLY A 97 -19.95 9.99 6.09
N VAL A 98 -19.28 8.93 5.64
CA VAL A 98 -17.86 8.97 5.24
C VAL A 98 -17.74 9.23 3.73
N SER A 99 -16.97 10.26 3.34
CA SER A 99 -16.79 10.66 1.93
C SER A 99 -15.34 10.57 1.41
N LEU A 100 -14.39 10.18 2.28
CA LEU A 100 -13.00 9.94 1.89
C LEU A 100 -12.83 8.56 1.25
N HIS A 101 -11.87 8.46 0.32
CA HIS A 101 -11.51 7.21 -0.35
C HIS A 101 -10.13 6.70 0.06
N HIS A 102 -9.18 7.61 0.26
CA HIS A 102 -7.80 7.31 0.67
C HIS A 102 -7.69 7.27 2.20
N ILE A 103 -7.08 6.23 2.76
CA ILE A 103 -6.71 6.17 4.18
C ILE A 103 -5.19 6.35 4.32
N SER A 104 -4.43 5.49 3.64
CA SER A 104 -2.97 5.57 3.61
C SER A 104 -2.39 4.89 2.37
N ALA A 105 -1.21 5.29 1.91
CA ALA A 105 -0.54 4.60 0.81
C ALA A 105 0.98 4.77 0.84
N TRP A 106 1.69 3.78 0.32
CA TRP A 106 3.14 3.77 0.16
C TRP A 106 3.47 3.58 -1.32
N GLY A 107 4.45 4.34 -1.80
CA GLY A 107 4.85 4.29 -3.20
C GLY A 107 6.31 4.62 -3.38
N ASN A 108 6.79 4.39 -4.60
CA ASN A 108 8.11 4.80 -5.05
C ASN A 108 8.10 5.42 -6.46
N ASP A 109 6.99 6.06 -6.83
CA ASP A 109 7.00 6.92 -8.00
C ASP A 109 7.89 8.16 -7.73
N PRO A 110 8.89 8.42 -8.59
CA PRO A 110 9.86 9.46 -8.36
C PRO A 110 9.27 10.84 -8.65
N HIS A 111 9.67 11.81 -7.83
CA HIS A 111 9.41 13.23 -7.95
C HIS A 111 10.71 14.00 -7.87
N ASP A 112 11.57 13.75 -8.85
CA ASP A 112 12.94 14.24 -8.98
C ASP A 112 13.07 15.37 -10.02
N SER A 113 11.94 15.85 -10.57
CA SER A 113 11.95 17.01 -11.48
C SER A 113 12.54 18.24 -10.76
N PRO A 114 13.37 19.05 -11.43
CA PRO A 114 13.88 20.32 -10.88
C PRO A 114 12.77 21.26 -10.39
N ASP A 115 11.59 21.19 -11.01
CA ASP A 115 10.43 22.02 -10.70
C ASP A 115 9.51 21.43 -9.61
N THR A 116 9.90 20.31 -8.99
CA THR A 116 9.12 19.69 -7.91
C THR A 116 9.00 20.66 -6.74
N PRO A 117 7.77 21.03 -6.31
CA PRO A 117 7.57 21.88 -5.15
C PRO A 117 8.24 21.34 -3.89
N GLU A 118 8.79 22.23 -3.05
CA GLU A 118 9.55 21.84 -1.86
C GLU A 118 8.74 21.00 -0.88
N GLU A 119 7.43 21.27 -0.76
CA GLU A 119 6.50 20.50 0.09
C GLU A 119 6.35 19.03 -0.31
N PHE A 120 6.76 18.68 -1.52
CA PHE A 120 6.83 17.30 -1.96
C PHE A 120 8.20 16.71 -1.67
N LYS A 121 9.31 17.44 -1.79
CA LYS A 121 10.64 16.84 -1.59
C LYS A 121 10.79 16.19 -0.21
N ILE A 122 11.25 14.94 -0.20
CA ILE A 122 11.49 14.16 1.02
C ILE A 122 12.86 13.47 0.93
N VAL A 123 13.40 13.08 2.08
CA VAL A 123 14.75 12.47 2.13
C VAL A 123 14.81 11.07 1.53
N THR A 124 13.72 10.31 1.61
CA THR A 124 13.68 8.89 1.21
C THR A 124 13.27 8.67 -0.25
N GLU A 125 13.28 9.71 -1.06
CA GLU A 125 12.94 9.63 -2.49
C GLU A 125 13.68 8.45 -3.17
N PRO A 126 12.98 7.61 -3.96
CA PRO A 126 11.59 7.76 -4.36
C PRO A 126 10.56 7.24 -3.34
N HIS A 127 10.99 6.53 -2.30
CA HIS A 127 10.10 5.89 -1.33
C HIS A 127 9.38 6.91 -0.46
N HIS A 128 8.05 6.93 -0.50
CA HIS A 128 7.24 7.90 0.23
C HIS A 128 5.99 7.27 0.85
N HIS A 129 5.43 7.97 1.84
CA HIS A 129 4.21 7.59 2.54
C HIS A 129 3.16 8.71 2.46
N HIS A 130 2.05 8.43 1.79
CA HIS A 130 0.84 9.24 1.81
C HIS A 130 0.07 8.97 3.11
N HIS A 131 0.37 9.75 4.12
CA HIS A 131 0.03 9.42 5.50
C HIS A 131 -1.30 10.01 5.99
N ILE A 132 -1.86 11.01 5.32
CA ILE A 132 -3.08 11.69 5.80
C ILE A 132 -4.34 11.10 5.11
N PRO A 133 -5.30 10.55 5.87
CA PRO A 133 -6.60 10.14 5.32
C PRO A 133 -7.29 11.27 4.57
N GLY A 134 -7.86 10.98 3.40
CA GLY A 134 -8.52 11.95 2.54
C GLY A 134 -7.59 12.93 1.79
N ASP A 135 -6.32 13.05 2.19
CA ASP A 135 -5.35 13.94 1.53
C ASP A 135 -4.13 13.16 1.01
N ARG A 136 -4.27 12.63 -0.21
CA ARG A 136 -3.19 11.91 -0.89
C ARG A 136 -2.01 12.81 -1.25
N LYS A 137 -2.14 14.14 -1.27
CA LYS A 137 -1.00 15.01 -1.63
C LYS A 137 0.04 15.07 -0.52
N ARG A 138 -0.37 14.86 0.74
CA ARG A 138 0.53 14.88 1.89
C ARG A 138 1.40 13.63 1.90
N ARG A 139 2.68 13.81 1.55
CA ARG A 139 3.69 12.77 1.63
C ARG A 139 4.72 13.08 2.70
N LYS A 140 5.38 12.04 3.20
CA LYS A 140 6.50 12.12 4.13
C LYS A 140 7.50 11.00 3.84
N GLU A 141 8.61 11.00 4.57
CA GLU A 141 9.61 9.95 4.51
C GLU A 141 8.99 8.58 4.77
N ASN A 142 9.43 7.60 3.98
CA ASN A 142 9.12 6.21 4.16
C ASN A 142 10.42 5.42 4.22
N TRP A 143 10.77 4.98 5.42
CA TRP A 143 11.97 4.21 5.64
C TRP A 143 11.71 2.70 5.75
N ASP A 144 10.45 2.30 5.94
CA ASP A 144 10.12 1.02 6.55
C ASP A 144 9.11 0.19 5.75
N VAL A 145 8.30 0.80 4.87
CA VAL A 145 7.22 0.09 4.15
C VAL A 145 7.43 0.12 2.64
N HIS A 146 8.13 -0.88 2.11
CA HIS A 146 8.50 -0.99 0.69
C HIS A 146 7.99 -2.28 0.01
N THR A 147 7.37 -3.18 0.77
CA THR A 147 6.80 -4.44 0.30
C THR A 147 5.32 -4.54 0.68
N LEU A 148 4.57 -5.37 -0.05
CA LEU A 148 3.18 -5.65 0.27
C LEU A 148 3.02 -6.25 1.68
N GLU A 149 3.96 -7.08 2.10
CA GLU A 149 4.00 -7.65 3.46
C GLU A 149 4.12 -6.56 4.53
N GLU A 150 5.07 -5.64 4.37
CA GLU A 150 5.26 -4.52 5.30
C GLU A 150 4.00 -3.62 5.33
N ALA A 151 3.31 -3.44 4.20
CA ALA A 151 2.06 -2.69 4.14
C ALA A 151 0.91 -3.40 4.88
N PHE A 152 0.78 -4.73 4.73
CA PHE A 152 -0.17 -5.52 5.52
C PHE A 152 0.15 -5.44 7.02
N ALA A 153 1.42 -5.58 7.40
CA ALA A 153 1.87 -5.47 8.78
C ALA A 153 1.54 -4.11 9.39
N PHE A 154 1.65 -3.02 8.60
CA PHE A 154 1.24 -1.68 9.03
C PHE A 154 -0.28 -1.59 9.26
N VAL A 155 -1.08 -2.13 8.35
CA VAL A 155 -2.55 -2.00 8.38
C VAL A 155 -3.19 -2.92 9.43
N ALA A 156 -2.60 -4.09 9.70
CA ALA A 156 -3.16 -5.13 10.54
C ALA A 156 -3.67 -4.65 11.92
N PRO A 157 -2.92 -3.82 12.70
CA PRO A 157 -3.38 -3.36 14.00
C PRO A 157 -4.70 -2.57 13.93
N TYR A 158 -4.91 -1.79 12.89
CA TYR A 158 -6.13 -0.99 12.71
C TYR A 158 -7.34 -1.86 12.36
N ILE A 159 -7.13 -2.88 11.52
CA ILE A 159 -8.18 -3.84 11.17
C ILE A 159 -8.57 -4.70 12.38
N LEU A 160 -7.59 -5.16 13.16
CA LEU A 160 -7.82 -6.03 14.32
C LEU A 160 -8.46 -5.29 15.51
N SER A 161 -8.03 -4.05 15.77
CA SER A 161 -8.55 -3.26 16.90
C SER A 161 -9.78 -2.43 16.55
N GLY A 162 -10.02 -2.15 15.27
CA GLY A 162 -11.00 -1.17 14.82
C GLY A 162 -10.62 0.28 15.11
N ALA A 163 -9.37 0.54 15.53
CA ALA A 163 -8.89 1.89 15.80
C ALA A 163 -8.78 2.69 14.50
N GLU A 164 -9.23 3.94 14.55
CA GLU A 164 -9.09 4.87 13.43
C GLU A 164 -7.62 5.24 13.19
N TYR A 165 -7.17 5.13 11.95
CA TYR A 165 -5.90 5.71 11.52
C TYR A 165 -6.09 7.20 11.23
N LYS A 166 -5.35 8.05 11.93
CA LYS A 166 -5.48 9.53 11.85
C LYS A 166 -4.35 10.21 11.07
N GLY A 167 -3.45 9.42 10.51
CA GLY A 167 -2.18 9.90 9.98
C GLY A 167 -1.09 9.97 11.04
N CYS A 168 0.10 9.52 10.68
CA CYS A 168 1.32 9.61 11.46
C CYS A 168 2.44 10.17 10.60
#